data_AF-A0A9D4L7R0-F1
#
_entry.id   AF-A0A9D4L7R0-F1
#
_cell.length_a   1.000
_cell.length_b   1.000
_cell.length_c   1.000
_cell.angle_alpha   90.00
_cell.angle_beta   90.00
_cell.angle_gamma   90.00
#
_symmetry.space_group_name_H-M   'P 1'
#
loop_
_entity.id
_entity.type
_entity.pdbx_description
1 polymer ?
#
loop_
_entity_poly.entity_id
_entity_poly.type
_entity_poly.pdbx_seq_one_letter_code
_entity_poly.pdbx_strand_id
1 'polypeptide(L)'
;MLLLLLLLLLLLLLLLLLLLLLLLLLLLLLLLLLLLLLLLLLLPLLLLLLLLLLLLLLLLLLLLLLLLLLLVLLLLVLLPPPPPPPPPPPRLLLLLLLLLPLLLLLLPLLLLLLLLLLPLLLLLLLLLLLLLLLLLLLLLLLLLLLLLLLLLLLLLLLLLLLLLQLLLLLLLLLLLLLLLLLLLLLLLLLLLHHHHHHHHHHHHHHHHHHSQ
;
A
#
# COMPACT_ATOMS: atom_id res chain seq x y z
N MET A 1 20.86 -27.18 -33.32
CA MET A 1 21.06 -25.73 -33.08
C MET A 1 19.73 -25.02 -32.76
N LEU A 2 18.68 -25.13 -33.57
CA LEU A 2 17.38 -24.47 -33.35
C LEU A 2 16.73 -24.81 -31.98
N LEU A 3 16.69 -26.09 -31.61
CA LEU A 3 16.11 -26.54 -30.34
C LEU A 3 16.82 -25.93 -29.12
N LEU A 4 18.14 -25.80 -29.17
CA LEU A 4 18.95 -25.20 -28.10
C LEU A 4 18.64 -23.71 -27.96
N LEU A 5 18.48 -22.99 -29.07
CA LEU A 5 18.09 -21.58 -29.07
C LEU A 5 16.70 -21.38 -28.45
N LEU A 6 15.75 -22.25 -28.78
CA LEU A 6 14.39 -22.20 -28.24
C LEU A 6 14.37 -22.49 -26.73
N LEU A 7 15.16 -23.47 -26.28
CA LEU A 7 15.28 -23.79 -24.86
C LEU A 7 15.93 -22.65 -24.06
N LEU A 8 16.97 -22.01 -24.62
CA LEU A 8 17.60 -20.84 -24.01
C LEU A 8 16.62 -19.68 -23.88
N LEU A 9 15.81 -19.43 -24.91
CA LEU A 9 14.78 -18.40 -24.90
C LEU A 9 13.71 -18.65 -23.83
N LEU A 10 13.24 -19.90 -23.72
CA LEU A 10 12.27 -20.29 -22.70
C LEU A 10 12.85 -20.07 -21.29
N LEU A 11 14.10 -20.44 -21.07
CA LEU A 11 14.79 -20.23 -19.79
C LEU A 11 14.90 -18.74 -19.46
N LEU A 12 15.25 -17.90 -20.44
CA LEU A 12 15.34 -16.45 -20.27
C LEU A 12 13.97 -15.86 -19.88
N LEU A 13 12.90 -16.30 -20.55
CA LEU A 13 11.53 -15.88 -20.26
C LEU A 13 11.12 -16.27 -18.82
N LEU A 14 11.43 -17.51 -18.41
CA LEU A 14 11.13 -17.99 -17.07
C LEU A 14 11.88 -17.19 -15.99
N LEU A 15 13.16 -16.92 -16.21
CA LEU A 15 13.98 -16.12 -15.29
C LEU A 15 13.41 -14.71 -15.13
N LEU A 16 12.99 -14.09 -16.24
CA LEU A 16 12.38 -12.77 -16.20
C LEU A 16 11.04 -12.77 -15.46
N LEU A 17 10.19 -13.77 -15.69
CA LEU A 17 8.93 -13.92 -14.97
C LEU A 17 9.18 -14.05 -13.46
N LEU A 18 10.19 -14.81 -13.06
CA LEU A 18 10.58 -14.94 -11.66
C LEU A 18 11.05 -13.60 -11.08
N LEU A 19 11.86 -12.84 -11.82
CA LEU A 19 12.31 -11.51 -11.42
C LEU A 19 11.12 -10.54 -11.23
N LEU A 20 10.16 -10.57 -12.16
CA LEU A 20 8.93 -9.80 -12.10
C LEU A 20 8.12 -10.13 -10.84
N LEU A 21 7.96 -11.41 -10.54
CA LEU A 21 7.25 -11.88 -9.35
C LEU A 21 7.95 -11.43 -8.06
N LEU A 22 9.28 -11.52 -8.02
CA LEU A 22 10.07 -11.07 -6.87
C LEU A 22 9.92 -9.57 -6.64
N LEU A 23 9.94 -8.78 -7.71
CA LEU A 23 9.74 -7.32 -7.63
C LEU A 23 8.34 -7.00 -7.08
N LEU A 24 7.31 -7.69 -7.55
CA LEU A 24 5.94 -7.54 -7.05
C LEU A 24 5.84 -7.88 -5.56
N LEU A 25 6.49 -8.97 -5.12
CA LEU A 25 6.52 -9.37 -3.71
C LEU A 25 7.21 -8.31 -2.84
N LEU A 26 8.36 -7.79 -3.29
CA LEU A 26 9.08 -6.73 -2.59
C LEU A 26 8.21 -5.47 -2.43
N LEU A 27 7.47 -5.12 -3.48
CA LEU A 27 6.55 -3.99 -3.49
C LEU A 27 5.42 -4.15 -2.48
N LEU A 28 4.84 -5.34 -2.42
CA LEU A 28 3.81 -5.68 -1.42
C LEU A 28 4.37 -5.59 0.01
N LEU A 29 5.59 -6.10 0.24
CA LEU A 29 6.25 -6.02 1.53
C LEU A 29 6.50 -4.57 1.96
N LEU A 30 6.95 -3.73 1.02
CA LEU A 30 7.17 -2.30 1.27
C LEU A 30 5.86 -1.60 1.67
N LEU A 31 4.75 -1.91 0.97
CA LEU A 31 3.43 -1.38 1.30
C LEU A 31 2.98 -1.80 2.71
N LEU A 32 3.19 -3.07 3.07
CA LEU A 32 2.84 -3.58 4.40
C LEU A 32 3.67 -2.90 5.50
N LEU A 33 4.98 -2.74 5.28
CA LEU A 33 5.87 -2.07 6.23
C LEU A 33 5.44 -0.61 6.44
N LEU A 34 5.05 0.07 5.38
CA LEU A 34 4.56 1.45 5.48
C LEU A 34 3.26 1.53 6.27
N LEU A 35 2.31 0.62 6.02
CA LEU A 35 1.07 0.55 6.79
C LEU A 35 1.34 0.30 8.28
N LEU A 36 2.33 -0.52 8.60
CA LEU A 36 2.74 -0.75 9.99
C LEU A 36 3.34 0.52 10.61
N LEU A 37 4.22 1.22 9.89
CA LEU A 37 4.80 2.48 10.34
C LEU A 37 3.73 3.55 10.58
N LEU A 38 2.73 3.61 9.69
CA LEU A 38 1.57 4.48 9.80
C LEU A 38 0.81 4.24 11.11
N LEU A 39 0.50 2.97 11.38
CA LEU A 39 -0.20 2.56 12.59
C LEU A 39 0.61 2.92 13.84
N LEU A 40 1.92 2.67 13.81
CA LEU A 40 2.83 2.97 14.90
C LEU A 40 2.90 4.48 15.20
N LEU A 41 2.85 5.34 14.17
CA LEU A 41 2.84 6.80 14.32
C LEU A 41 1.51 7.30 14.90
N LEU A 42 0.38 6.73 14.47
CA LEU A 42 -0.95 7.18 14.89
C LEU A 42 -1.33 6.71 16.30
N LEU A 43 -0.86 5.52 16.73
CA LEU A 43 -1.22 4.94 18.02
C LEU A 43 -0.94 5.85 19.24
N PRO A 44 0.28 6.39 19.44
CA PRO A 44 0.56 7.24 20.60
C PRO A 44 -0.27 8.53 20.60
N LEU A 45 -0.61 9.07 19.44
CA LEU A 45 -1.43 10.27 19.31
C LEU A 45 -2.88 10.00 19.70
N LEU A 46 -3.42 8.85 19.28
CA LEU A 46 -4.75 8.41 19.68
C LEU A 46 -4.81 8.17 21.20
N LEU A 47 -3.77 7.57 21.78
CA LEU A 47 -3.66 7.39 23.23
C LEU A 47 -3.60 8.73 23.98
N LEU A 48 -2.84 9.71 23.48
CA LEU A 48 -2.77 11.05 24.06
C LEU A 48 -4.14 11.75 24.02
N LEU A 49 -4.84 11.66 22.89
CA LEU A 49 -6.19 12.21 22.75
C LEU A 49 -7.17 11.56 23.74
N LEU A 50 -7.11 10.23 23.87
CA LEU A 50 -7.96 9.48 24.81
C LEU A 50 -7.68 9.90 26.26
N LEU A 51 -6.40 10.04 26.64
CA LEU A 51 -6.01 10.49 27.97
C LEU A 51 -6.53 11.90 28.27
N LEU A 52 -6.42 12.82 27.31
CA LEU A 52 -6.93 14.18 27.46
C LEU A 52 -8.45 14.20 27.61
N LEU A 53 -9.17 13.38 26.84
CA LEU A 53 -10.62 13.23 26.94
C LEU A 53 -11.03 12.69 28.31
N LEU A 54 -10.31 11.69 28.83
CA LEU A 54 -10.55 11.13 30.16
C LEU A 54 -10.32 12.18 31.25
N LEU A 55 -9.26 12.98 31.14
CA LEU A 55 -8.99 14.08 32.07
C LEU A 55 -10.11 15.11 32.06
N LEU A 56 -10.60 15.50 30.87
CA LEU A 56 -11.74 16.41 30.72
C LEU A 56 -13.01 15.82 31.36
N LEU A 57 -13.28 14.53 31.14
CA LEU A 57 -14.43 13.84 31.73
C LEU A 57 -14.35 13.84 33.26
N LEU A 58 -13.16 13.55 33.82
CA LEU A 58 -12.94 13.58 35.27
C LEU A 58 -13.17 14.98 35.85
N LEU A 59 -12.66 16.01 35.18
CA LEU A 59 -12.86 17.41 35.57
C LEU A 59 -14.35 17.78 35.57
N LEU A 60 -15.09 17.34 34.55
CA LEU A 60 -16.53 17.55 34.45
C LEU A 60 -17.29 16.83 35.56
N LEU A 61 -16.92 15.58 35.88
CA LEU A 61 -17.52 14.82 36.97
C LEU A 61 -17.26 15.50 38.33
N LEU A 62 -16.04 15.98 38.55
CA LEU A 62 -15.68 16.72 39.76
C LEU A 62 -16.53 17.99 39.91
N LEU A 63 -16.70 18.73 38.81
CA LEU A 63 -17.56 19.91 38.78
C LEU A 63 -19.02 19.57 39.10
N LEU A 64 -19.55 18.48 38.53
CA LEU A 64 -20.91 18.00 38.80
C LEU A 64 -21.09 17.62 40.28
N LEU A 65 -20.12 16.90 40.86
CA LEU A 65 -20.15 16.51 42.28
C LEU A 65 -20.12 17.75 43.18
N LEU A 66 -19.28 18.74 42.85
CA LEU A 66 -19.20 20.00 43.58
C LEU A 66 -20.53 20.76 43.52
N LEU A 67 -21.16 20.80 42.34
CA LEU A 67 -22.47 21.42 42.14
C LEU A 67 -23.56 20.71 42.94
N LEU A 68 -23.55 19.37 42.95
CA LEU A 68 -24.49 18.57 43.74
C LEU A 68 -24.30 18.81 45.24
N LEU A 69 -23.05 18.85 45.72
CA LEU A 69 -22.74 19.16 47.11
C LEU A 69 -23.27 20.55 47.49
N LEU A 70 -23.03 21.54 46.64
CA LEU A 70 -23.56 22.90 46.82
C LEU A 70 -25.09 22.89 46.89
N LEU A 71 -25.76 22.12 46.01
CA LEU A 71 -27.21 21.99 46.00
C LEU A 71 -27.73 21.35 47.29
N VAL A 72 -27.10 20.28 47.78
CA VAL A 72 -27.50 19.62 49.04
C VAL A 72 -27.30 20.57 50.22
N LEU A 73 -26.17 21.29 50.28
CA LEU A 73 -25.93 22.29 51.31
C LEU A 73 -26.99 23.39 51.27
N LEU A 74 -27.34 23.87 50.07
CA LEU A 74 -28.40 24.85 49.88
C LEU A 74 -29.75 24.32 50.37
N LEU A 75 -30.12 23.08 50.02
CA LEU A 75 -31.36 22.45 50.48
C LEU A 75 -31.40 22.29 52.01
N LEU A 76 -30.29 21.89 52.63
CA LEU A 76 -30.20 21.78 54.10
C LEU A 76 -30.38 23.14 54.79
N VAL A 77 -29.88 24.22 54.18
CA VAL A 77 -30.09 25.59 54.67
C VAL A 77 -31.54 26.05 54.48
N LEU A 78 -32.21 25.60 53.42
CA LEU A 78 -33.58 26.00 53.09
C LEU A 78 -34.68 25.16 53.76
N LEU A 79 -34.39 23.93 54.20
CA LEU A 79 -35.38 23.08 54.87
C LEU A 79 -35.74 23.64 56.26
N PRO A 80 -37.03 23.64 56.66
CA PRO A 80 -37.44 24.08 57.98
C PRO A 80 -36.80 23.20 59.07
N PRO A 81 -36.43 23.76 60.23
CA PRO A 81 -35.69 23.01 61.25
C PRO A 81 -36.56 21.87 61.81
N PRO A 82 -36.02 20.64 61.96
CA PRO A 82 -36.73 19.57 62.63
C PRO A 82 -37.00 19.94 64.10
N PRO A 83 -38.00 19.31 64.76
CA PRO A 83 -38.26 19.52 66.18
C PRO A 83 -37.01 19.28 67.01
N PRO A 84 -36.76 20.06 68.09
CA PRO A 84 -35.43 20.25 68.67
C PRO A 84 -34.81 18.92 69.18
N PRO A 85 -33.76 18.40 68.53
CA PRO A 85 -32.90 17.37 69.12
C PRO A 85 -31.93 18.01 70.13
N PRO A 86 -31.20 17.24 70.96
CA PRO A 86 -30.11 17.80 71.76
C PRO A 86 -29.17 18.61 70.85
N PRO A 87 -28.65 19.77 71.31
CA PRO A 87 -27.95 20.71 70.45
C PRO A 87 -26.83 19.99 69.70
N PRO A 88 -26.81 20.04 68.36
CA PRO A 88 -25.75 19.41 67.60
C PRO A 88 -24.42 20.03 68.04
N PRO A 89 -23.33 19.24 68.09
CA PRO A 89 -22.06 19.75 68.55
C PRO A 89 -21.68 20.96 67.67
N PRO A 90 -21.27 22.10 68.27
CA PRO A 90 -21.00 23.36 67.55
C PRO A 90 -19.96 23.22 66.42
N ARG A 91 -19.22 22.12 66.41
CA ARG A 91 -18.22 21.76 65.40
C ARG A 91 -18.80 21.60 63.99
N LEU A 92 -20.04 21.12 63.83
CA LEU A 92 -20.63 20.90 62.49
C LEU A 92 -20.99 22.21 61.79
N LEU A 93 -21.56 23.17 62.53
CA LEU A 93 -21.90 24.49 62.00
C LEU A 93 -20.64 25.27 61.63
N LEU A 94 -19.58 25.18 62.45
CA LEU A 94 -18.29 25.79 62.14
C LEU A 94 -17.65 25.18 60.89
N LEU A 95 -17.74 23.86 60.71
CA LEU A 95 -17.24 23.18 59.52
C LEU A 95 -17.98 23.63 58.26
N LEU A 96 -19.31 23.74 58.32
CA LEU A 96 -20.13 24.20 57.19
C LEU A 96 -19.84 25.66 56.83
N LEU A 97 -19.70 26.53 57.83
CA LEU A 97 -19.33 27.93 57.65
C LEU A 97 -17.95 28.07 56.99
N LEU A 98 -17.02 27.17 57.30
CA LEU A 98 -15.67 27.17 56.72
C LEU A 98 -15.63 26.58 55.30
N LEU A 99 -16.41 25.53 55.02
CA LEU A 99 -16.44 24.89 53.70
C LEU A 99 -17.11 25.74 52.62
N LEU A 100 -18.15 26.49 52.96
CA LEU A 100 -18.91 27.28 51.98
C LEU A 100 -18.05 28.30 51.19
N PRO A 101 -17.24 29.18 51.83
CA PRO A 101 -16.40 30.13 51.09
C PRO A 101 -15.30 29.43 50.29
N LEU A 102 -14.77 28.30 50.80
CA LEU A 102 -13.78 27.49 50.08
C LEU A 102 -14.38 26.96 48.77
N LEU A 103 -15.60 26.41 48.84
CA LEU A 103 -16.31 25.89 47.67
C LEU A 103 -16.66 27.00 46.68
N LEU A 104 -17.09 28.17 47.18
CA LEU A 104 -17.37 29.34 46.37
C LEU A 104 -16.12 29.84 45.63
N LEU A 105 -14.93 29.73 46.23
CA LEU A 105 -13.66 30.09 45.60
C LEU A 105 -13.16 29.03 44.61
N LEU A 106 -13.42 27.75 44.88
CA LEU A 106 -12.98 26.64 44.02
C LEU A 106 -13.75 26.60 42.69
N LEU A 107 -15.03 26.96 42.68
CA LEU A 107 -15.88 26.96 41.48
C LEU A 107 -15.33 27.84 40.33
N PRO A 108 -15.05 29.16 40.51
CA PRO A 108 -14.53 30.00 39.44
C PRO A 108 -13.13 29.58 38.99
N LEU A 109 -12.30 29.03 39.89
CA LEU A 109 -10.98 28.50 39.54
C LEU A 109 -11.09 27.26 38.63
N LEU A 110 -12.02 26.35 38.92
CA LEU A 110 -12.29 25.20 38.07
C LEU A 110 -12.85 25.65 36.71
N LEU A 111 -13.77 26.62 36.70
CA LEU A 111 -14.29 27.20 35.47
C LEU A 111 -13.19 27.84 34.61
N LEU A 112 -12.26 28.58 35.24
CA LEU A 112 -11.10 29.16 34.56
C LEU A 112 -10.19 28.08 33.98
N LEU A 113 -9.94 27.01 34.74
CA LEU A 113 -9.15 25.86 34.25
C LEU A 113 -9.82 25.21 33.03
N LEU A 114 -11.14 25.01 33.07
CA LEU A 114 -11.90 24.48 31.94
C LEU A 114 -11.81 25.41 30.72
N LEU A 115 -11.95 26.72 30.95
CA LEU A 115 -11.85 27.74 29.90
C LEU A 115 -10.46 27.75 29.24
N LEU A 116 -9.39 27.50 29.99
CA LEU A 116 -8.02 27.40 29.47
C LEU A 116 -7.75 26.07 28.76
N LEU A 117 -8.35 24.98 29.23
CA LEU A 117 -8.14 23.65 28.65
C LEU A 117 -8.86 23.47 27.31
N LEU A 118 -10.03 24.09 27.14
CA LEU A 118 -10.81 24.03 25.91
C LEU A 118 -10.03 24.48 24.64
N PRO A 119 -9.39 25.68 24.58
CA PRO A 119 -8.63 26.10 23.42
C PRO A 119 -7.38 25.24 23.18
N LEU A 120 -6.75 24.72 24.24
CA LEU A 120 -5.63 23.78 24.10
C LEU A 120 -6.07 22.46 23.45
N LEU A 121 -7.23 21.94 23.84
CA LEU A 121 -7.82 20.75 23.22
C LEU A 121 -8.17 21.01 21.75
N LEU A 122 -8.71 22.18 21.42
CA LEU A 122 -8.99 22.57 20.04
C LEU A 122 -7.71 22.70 19.20
N LEU A 123 -6.64 23.28 19.75
CA LEU A 123 -5.35 23.37 19.10
C LEU A 123 -4.74 21.99 18.85
N LEU A 124 -4.81 21.08 19.83
CA LEU A 124 -4.34 19.71 19.68
C LEU A 124 -5.12 18.98 18.58
N LEU A 125 -6.44 19.15 18.53
CA LEU A 125 -7.28 18.58 17.49
C LEU A 125 -6.90 19.11 16.10
N LEU A 126 -6.64 20.42 15.98
CA LEU A 126 -6.19 21.02 14.72
C LEU A 126 -4.82 20.45 14.29
N LEU A 127 -3.89 20.30 15.23
CA LEU A 127 -2.57 19.71 14.96
C LEU A 127 -2.71 18.26 14.50
N LEU A 128 -3.57 17.48 15.14
CA LEU A 128 -3.87 16.11 14.75
C LEU A 128 -4.45 16.05 13.33
N LEU A 129 -5.38 16.96 13.01
CA LEU A 129 -5.97 17.07 11.68
C LEU A 129 -4.90 17.41 10.62
N LEU A 130 -4.02 18.37 10.91
CA LEU A 130 -2.93 18.74 10.01
C LEU A 130 -1.97 17.56 9.78
N LEU A 131 -1.62 16.84 10.84
CA LEU A 131 -0.78 15.66 10.73
C LEU A 131 -1.46 14.58 9.88
N LEU A 132 -2.75 14.33 10.09
CA LEU A 132 -3.52 13.40 9.28
C LEU A 132 -3.54 13.80 7.81
N LEU A 133 -3.68 15.10 7.51
CA LEU A 133 -3.61 15.62 6.15
C LEU A 133 -2.22 15.40 5.52
N LEU A 134 -1.15 15.71 6.24
CA LEU A 134 0.22 15.48 5.78
C LEU A 134 0.46 13.99 5.49
N LEU A 135 -0.06 13.14 6.35
CA LEU A 135 0.02 11.69 6.22
C LEU A 135 -0.73 11.17 5.00
N LEU A 136 -1.93 11.71 4.76
CA LEU A 136 -2.71 11.43 3.55
C LEU A 136 -1.94 11.86 2.29
N LEU A 137 -1.32 13.03 2.31
CA LEU A 137 -0.51 13.52 1.19
C LEU A 137 0.69 12.59 0.93
N LEU A 138 1.38 12.15 1.99
CA LEU A 138 2.49 11.20 1.86
C LEU A 138 2.03 9.87 1.26
N LEU A 139 0.89 9.35 1.71
CA LEU A 139 0.29 8.13 1.16
C LEU A 139 -0.05 8.31 -0.32
N LEU A 140 -0.62 9.45 -0.71
CA LEU A 140 -0.92 9.77 -2.11
C LEU A 140 0.35 9.82 -2.96
N LEU A 141 1.41 10.47 -2.47
CA LEU A 141 2.70 10.53 -3.17
C LEU A 141 3.29 9.13 -3.37
N LEU A 142 3.21 8.28 -2.34
CA LEU A 142 3.66 6.90 -2.46
C LEU A 142 2.83 6.13 -3.49
N LEU A 143 1.51 6.27 -3.48
CA LEU A 143 0.64 5.64 -4.46
C LEU A 143 1.02 6.07 -5.89
N LEU A 144 1.34 7.35 -6.08
CA LEU A 144 1.82 7.85 -7.36
C LEU A 144 3.16 7.21 -7.77
N LEU A 145 4.11 7.08 -6.83
CA LEU A 145 5.38 6.41 -7.07
C LEU A 145 5.18 4.93 -7.45
N LEU A 146 4.27 4.24 -6.74
CA LEU A 146 3.88 2.87 -7.01
C LEU A 146 3.31 2.72 -8.43
N LEU A 147 2.42 3.63 -8.83
CA LEU A 147 1.85 3.67 -10.16
C LEU A 147 2.92 3.88 -11.24
N LEU A 148 3.87 4.80 -10.99
CA LEU A 148 4.98 5.05 -11.90
C LEU A 148 5.86 3.80 -12.07
N LEU A 149 6.15 3.09 -10.97
CA LEU A 149 6.90 1.84 -11.02
C LEU A 149 6.17 0.77 -11.84
N LEU A 150 4.85 0.64 -11.65
CA LEU A 150 4.02 -0.27 -12.42
C LEU A 150 4.05 0.07 -13.92
N LEU A 151 3.98 1.37 -14.26
CA LEU A 151 4.06 1.82 -15.64
C LEU A 151 5.42 1.48 -16.27
N LEU A 152 6.52 1.70 -15.53
CA LEU A 152 7.86 1.32 -15.98
C LEU A 152 7.97 -0.19 -16.23
N LEU A 153 7.37 -0.99 -15.35
CA LEU A 153 7.33 -2.43 -15.47
C LEU A 153 6.57 -2.89 -16.71
N LEU A 154 5.42 -2.26 -16.98
CA LEU A 154 4.64 -2.50 -18.19
C LEU A 154 5.43 -2.14 -19.45
N LEU A 155 6.14 -1.01 -19.44
CA LEU A 155 7.00 -0.59 -20.56
C LEU A 155 8.11 -1.62 -20.81
N LEU A 156 8.75 -2.11 -19.75
CA LEU A 156 9.78 -3.15 -19.86
C LEU A 156 9.21 -4.44 -20.47
N LEU A 157 8.02 -4.84 -20.04
CA LEU A 157 7.32 -6.00 -20.60
C LEU A 157 7.00 -5.82 -22.10
N LEU A 158 6.55 -4.63 -22.50
CA LEU A 158 6.28 -4.31 -23.90
C LEU A 158 7.56 -4.38 -24.75
N LEU A 159 8.66 -3.81 -24.24
CA LEU A 159 9.96 -3.87 -24.91
C LEU A 159 10.42 -5.31 -25.12
N LEU A 160 10.24 -6.16 -24.10
CA LEU A 160 10.55 -7.58 -24.22
C LEU A 160 9.72 -8.26 -25.31
N LEU A 161 8.42 -8.00 -25.34
CA LEU A 161 7.53 -8.58 -26.35
C LEU A 161 7.95 -8.18 -27.76
N LEU A 162 8.36 -6.92 -27.94
CA LEU A 162 8.91 -6.44 -29.22
C LEU A 162 10.21 -7.15 -29.59
N LEU A 163 11.13 -7.35 -28.64
CA LEU A 163 12.36 -8.09 -28.86
C LEU A 163 12.08 -9.55 -29.27
N LEU A 164 11.11 -10.20 -28.61
CA LEU A 164 10.68 -11.55 -28.94
C LEU A 164 10.12 -11.64 -30.36
N GLN A 165 9.29 -10.66 -30.77
CA GLN A 165 8.75 -10.59 -32.12
C GLN A 165 9.85 -10.42 -33.17
N LEU A 166 10.84 -9.56 -32.91
CA LEU A 166 12.00 -9.38 -33.80
C LEU A 166 12.80 -10.68 -33.95
N LEU A 167 13.02 -11.40 -32.86
CA LEU A 167 13.72 -12.68 -32.88
C LEU A 167 12.95 -13.72 -33.71
N LEU A 168 11.63 -13.79 -33.57
CA LEU A 168 10.79 -14.70 -34.35
C LEU A 168 10.85 -14.37 -35.85
N LEU A 169 10.86 -13.08 -36.21
CA LEU A 169 11.03 -12.63 -37.60
C LEU A 169 12.39 -13.06 -38.15
N LEU A 170 13.47 -12.89 -37.38
CA LEU A 170 14.81 -13.32 -37.78
C LEU A 170 14.86 -14.83 -38.02
N LEU A 171 14.21 -15.61 -37.15
CA LEU A 171 14.12 -17.05 -37.31
C LEU A 171 13.37 -17.44 -38.59
N LEU A 172 12.25 -16.78 -38.88
CA LEU A 172 11.50 -17.01 -40.11
C LEU A 172 12.33 -16.71 -41.35
N LEU A 173 13.11 -15.63 -41.34
CA LEU A 173 14.02 -15.28 -42.42
C LEU A 173 15.09 -16.36 -42.64
N LEU A 174 15.67 -16.87 -41.55
CA LEU A 174 16.65 -17.96 -41.61
C LEU A 174 16.04 -19.24 -42.22
N LEU A 175 14.80 -19.57 -41.84
CA LEU A 175 14.08 -20.71 -42.40
C LEU A 175 13.83 -20.54 -43.90
N LEU A 176 13.44 -19.34 -44.34
CA LEU A 176 13.22 -19.03 -45.76
C LEU A 176 14.52 -19.18 -46.56
N LEU A 177 15.65 -18.68 -46.02
CA LEU A 177 16.95 -18.83 -46.66
C LEU A 177 17.35 -20.31 -46.81
N LEU A 178 17.10 -21.12 -45.78
CA LEU A 178 17.36 -22.56 -45.84
C LEU A 178 16.51 -23.25 -46.91
N LEU A 179 15.22 -22.88 -47.03
CA LEU A 179 14.34 -23.40 -48.08
C LEU A 179 14.84 -23.04 -49.48
N LEU A 180 15.28 -21.79 -49.68
CA LEU A 180 15.85 -21.34 -50.95
C LEU A 180 17.10 -22.14 -51.31
N LEU A 181 17.98 -22.39 -50.35
CA LEU A 181 19.18 -23.20 -50.55
C LEU A 181 18.82 -24.63 -50.97
N LEU A 182 17.81 -25.23 -50.32
CA LEU A 182 17.32 -26.56 -50.68
C LEU A 182 16.76 -26.60 -52.11
N LEU A 183 15.99 -25.58 -52.51
CA LEU A 183 15.47 -25.46 -53.88
C LEU A 183 16.59 -25.37 -54.92
N LEU A 184 17.63 -24.57 -54.63
CA LEU A 184 18.79 -24.45 -55.49
C LEU A 184 19.52 -25.79 -55.64
N LEU A 185 19.67 -26.53 -54.55
CA LEU A 185 20.26 -27.87 -54.58
C LEU A 185 19.42 -28.84 -55.42
N LEU A 186 18.09 -28.81 -55.28
CA LEU A 186 17.19 -29.63 -56.09
C LEU A 186 17.32 -29.30 -57.59
N LEU A 187 17.36 -28.01 -57.94
CA LEU A 187 17.56 -27.57 -59.32
C LEU A 187 18.88 -28.08 -59.88
N LEU A 188 19.96 -28.00 -59.10
CA LEU A 188 21.26 -28.53 -59.49
C LEU A 188 21.20 -30.05 -59.76
N LEU A 189 20.52 -30.80 -58.89
CA LEU A 189 20.32 -32.24 -59.08
C LEU A 189 19.52 -32.56 -60.35
N LEU A 190 18.47 -31.79 -60.65
CA LEU A 190 17.69 -31.94 -61.88
C LEU A 190 18.54 -31.68 -63.13
N LEU A 191 19.39 -30.65 -63.11
CA LEU A 191 20.32 -30.34 -64.20
C LEU A 191 21.32 -31.49 -64.44
N LEU A 192 21.88 -32.04 -63.36
CA LEU A 192 22.80 -33.18 -63.44
C LEU A 192 22.10 -34.44 -63.99
N HIS A 193 20.88 -34.72 -63.53
CA HIS A 193 20.10 -35.86 -64.00
C HIS A 193 19.73 -35.75 -65.49
N HIS A 194 19.32 -34.56 -65.95
CA HIS A 194 19.03 -34.31 -67.36
C HIS A 194 20.28 -34.52 -68.24
N HIS A 195 21.44 -34.08 -67.77
CA HIS A 195 22.71 -34.28 -68.47
C HIS A 195 23.04 -35.78 -68.61
N HIS A 196 22.81 -36.58 -67.56
CA HIS A 196 23.05 -38.03 -67.61
C HIS A 196 22.12 -38.78 -68.57
N HIS A 197 20.84 -38.40 -68.67
CA HIS A 197 19.91 -39.04 -69.61
C HIS A 197 20.27 -38.82 -71.09
N HIS A 198 20.80 -37.65 -71.45
CA HIS A 198 21.25 -37.38 -72.81
C HIS A 198 22.42 -38.28 -73.24
N HIS A 199 23.30 -38.68 -72.32
CA HIS A 199 24.43 -39.55 -72.65
C HIS A 199 24.04 -41.02 -72.92
N HIS A 200 22.96 -41.54 -72.33
CA HIS A 200 22.57 -42.94 -72.51
C HIS A 200 21.86 -43.23 -73.83
N HIS A 201 21.19 -42.25 -74.45
CA HIS A 201 20.56 -42.45 -75.77
C HIS A 201 21.56 -42.57 -76.92
N HIS A 202 22.80 -42.08 -76.75
CA HIS A 202 23.82 -42.20 -77.78
C HIS A 202 24.47 -43.59 -77.84
N HIS A 203 24.43 -44.40 -76.78
CA HIS A 203 25.10 -45.71 -76.78
C HIS A 203 24.28 -46.88 -77.36
N HIS A 204 22.95 -46.80 -77.38
CA HIS A 204 22.12 -47.89 -77.94
C HIS A 204 22.03 -47.88 -79.47
N HIS A 205 22.32 -46.76 -80.13
CA HIS A 205 22.35 -46.71 -81.60
C HIS A 205 23.62 -47.29 -82.21
N HIS A 206 24.72 -47.44 -81.44
CA HIS A 206 25.97 -47.94 -82.00
C HIS A 206 26.08 -49.47 -82.07
N HIS A 207 25.25 -50.24 -81.35
CA HIS A 207 25.32 -51.71 -81.41
C HIS A 207 24.47 -52.36 -82.51
N HIS A 208 23.51 -51.64 -83.11
CA HIS A 208 22.69 -52.19 -84.18
C HIS A 208 23.26 -52.01 -85.59
N HIS A 209 24.26 -51.16 -85.79
CA HIS A 209 24.82 -50.92 -87.13
C HIS A 209 26.08 -51.72 -87.47
N HIS A 210 26.59 -52.56 -86.57
CA HIS A 210 27.79 -53.36 -86.85
C HIS A 210 27.51 -54.84 -87.19
N SER A 211 26.24 -55.23 -87.36
CA SER A 211 25.82 -56.63 -87.59
C SER A 211 24.99 -56.87 -88.85
N GLN A 212 25.12 -56.00 -89.87
CA GLN A 212 24.60 -56.23 -91.22
C GLN A 212 25.61 -55.72 -92.24
#